data_AF-A0A968XAH2-F1
#
_entry.id   AF-A0A968XAH2-F1
#
_cell.length_a   1.000
_cell.length_b   1.000
_cell.length_c   1.000
_cell.angle_alpha   90.00
_cell.angle_beta   90.00
_cell.angle_gamma   90.00
#
_symmetry.space_group_name_H-M   'P 1'
#
loop_
_entity.id
_entity.type
_entity.pdbx_description
1 polymer ?
#
loop_
_entity_poly.entity_id
_entity_poly.type
_entity_poly.pdbx_seq_one_letter_code
_entity_poly.pdbx_strand_id
1 'polypeptide(L)'
;MYLLPTLPPPPPITKAAIQAMGQESRFNLEDLKVIKTEPGRIFYCSLNLLSPVPCTDRPSGWRISVQGKTADRQETWVYYATSKDQITLDAPASLSPKVRKSLSDRFNIPPNNLIIHTAQLTSYSPPCPGDSLSETLRERLCPAAVSPAWRISGPGFGVTQVGLNGENFDADSSIPNGFDRYTGDKAKLPTTTGRAAVIDVAKKLNLNPLSEEIKIASVKAITWNLCGGGGPTQPERGICPNVNVSGWRMLIDAGGLRWVYYENNGLTLDAAQTIAPEIENRLKGAIAKQARLSPDAIQVQASSVSSIYLAGCLDGQLSLRCRQSAQLGWRFRALISGQSQFNAWTYQSNFQGTQVKLLEKGVWSPPP
;
A
#
# COMPACT_ATOMS: atom_id res chain seq x y z
N MET A 1 -41.73 3.85 -0.63
CA MET A 1 -40.48 3.56 -1.37
C MET A 1 -40.80 3.74 -2.84
N TYR A 2 -40.53 4.92 -3.40
CA TYR A 2 -40.83 5.19 -4.82
C TYR A 2 -39.74 4.52 -5.67
N LEU A 3 -40.12 3.51 -6.44
CA LEU A 3 -39.28 2.93 -7.48
C LEU A 3 -39.11 4.00 -8.56
N LEU A 4 -38.02 4.76 -8.49
CA LEU A 4 -37.64 5.64 -9.60
C LEU A 4 -37.44 4.75 -10.84
N PRO A 5 -38.05 5.09 -11.99
CA PRO A 5 -37.84 4.34 -13.22
C PRO A 5 -36.35 4.29 -13.53
N THR A 6 -35.86 3.09 -13.84
CA THR A 6 -34.49 2.81 -14.26
C THR A 6 -34.24 3.41 -15.64
N LEU A 7 -34.18 4.74 -15.73
CA LEU A 7 -33.73 5.41 -16.93
C LEU A 7 -32.31 4.92 -17.23
N PRO A 8 -31.95 4.63 -18.49
CA PRO A 8 -30.57 4.29 -18.81
C PRO A 8 -29.65 5.51 -18.52
N PRO A 9 -28.37 5.29 -18.16
CA PRO A 9 -27.43 6.40 -18.00
C PRO A 9 -27.33 7.23 -19.28
N PRO A 10 -27.08 8.55 -19.16
CA PRO A 10 -26.81 9.39 -20.32
C PRO A 10 -25.68 8.83 -21.18
N PRO A 11 -25.83 8.77 -22.53
CA PRO A 11 -24.79 8.26 -23.43
C PRO A 11 -23.38 8.85 -23.25
N PRO A 12 -23.20 10.13 -22.86
CA PRO A 12 -21.86 10.66 -22.56
C PRO A 12 -21.13 9.93 -21.43
N ILE A 13 -21.85 9.41 -20.43
CA ILE A 13 -21.25 8.75 -19.27
C ILE A 13 -20.75 7.35 -19.64
N THR A 14 -21.54 6.58 -20.39
CA THR A 14 -21.15 5.24 -20.84
C THR A 14 -19.97 5.29 -21.79
N LYS A 15 -19.94 6.28 -22.70
CA LYS A 15 -18.79 6.53 -23.58
C LYS A 15 -17.51 6.83 -22.79
N ALA A 16 -17.60 7.67 -21.76
CA ALA A 16 -16.44 8.03 -20.95
C ALA A 16 -15.93 6.84 -20.11
N ALA A 17 -16.80 5.93 -19.65
CA ALA A 17 -16.39 4.68 -18.99
C ALA A 17 -15.64 3.73 -19.96
N ILE A 18 -16.13 3.58 -21.20
CA ILE A 18 -15.43 2.82 -22.26
C ILE A 18 -14.05 3.42 -22.54
N GLN A 19 -13.97 4.75 -22.68
CA GLN A 19 -12.70 5.45 -22.90
C GLN A 19 -11.71 5.25 -21.75
N ALA A 20 -12.19 5.33 -20.50
CA ALA A 20 -11.35 5.07 -19.32
C ALA A 20 -10.77 3.65 -19.35
N MET A 21 -11.61 2.63 -19.62
CA MET A 21 -11.13 1.26 -19.73
C MET A 21 -10.14 1.09 -20.86
N GLY A 22 -10.39 1.62 -22.06
CA GLY A 22 -9.47 1.51 -23.19
C GLY A 22 -8.08 2.10 -22.89
N GLN A 23 -8.03 3.25 -22.22
CA GLN A 23 -6.78 3.90 -21.82
C GLN A 23 -5.96 3.08 -20.82
N GLU A 24 -6.63 2.40 -19.90
CA GLU A 24 -6.00 1.70 -18.78
C GLU A 24 -5.67 0.22 -19.07
N SER A 25 -6.47 -0.43 -19.92
CA SER A 25 -6.43 -1.88 -20.17
C SER A 25 -5.70 -2.29 -21.45
N ARG A 26 -5.45 -1.35 -22.37
CA ARG A 26 -4.98 -1.57 -23.75
C ARG A 26 -5.96 -2.31 -24.66
N PHE A 27 -7.24 -2.46 -24.30
CA PHE A 27 -8.26 -2.89 -25.27
C PHE A 27 -8.48 -1.80 -26.33
N ASN A 28 -8.71 -2.19 -27.59
CA ASN A 28 -9.22 -1.26 -28.58
C ASN A 28 -10.65 -0.87 -28.20
N LEU A 29 -11.06 0.37 -28.51
CA LEU A 29 -12.39 0.85 -28.12
C LEU A 29 -13.54 0.03 -28.74
N GLU A 30 -13.30 -0.61 -29.88
CA GLU A 30 -14.23 -1.52 -30.56
C GLU A 30 -14.43 -2.87 -29.84
N ASP A 31 -13.45 -3.29 -29.03
CA ASP A 31 -13.52 -4.52 -28.22
C ASP A 31 -14.25 -4.30 -26.89
N LEU A 32 -14.64 -3.06 -26.59
CA LEU A 32 -15.25 -2.65 -25.34
C LEU A 32 -16.75 -2.44 -25.48
N LYS A 33 -17.52 -3.03 -24.55
CA LYS A 33 -18.97 -2.84 -24.48
C LYS A 33 -19.46 -2.66 -23.06
N VAL A 34 -20.44 -1.79 -22.88
CA VAL A 34 -21.16 -1.68 -21.60
C VAL A 34 -22.12 -2.86 -21.50
N ILE A 35 -21.96 -3.69 -20.47
CA ILE A 35 -22.79 -4.89 -20.27
C ILE A 35 -23.84 -4.72 -19.17
N LYS A 36 -23.66 -3.74 -18.29
CA LYS A 36 -24.60 -3.46 -17.19
C LYS A 36 -24.51 -2.01 -16.76
N THR A 37 -25.65 -1.40 -16.50
CA THR A 37 -25.75 -0.07 -15.90
C THR A 37 -26.82 -0.09 -14.83
N GLU A 38 -26.46 0.33 -13.63
CA GLU A 38 -27.39 0.41 -12.50
C GLU A 38 -27.19 1.71 -11.73
N PRO A 39 -28.24 2.26 -11.08
CA PRO A 39 -28.07 3.35 -10.14
C PRO A 39 -27.06 2.93 -9.07
N GLY A 40 -26.00 3.73 -8.93
CA GLY A 40 -24.91 3.49 -7.99
C GLY A 40 -24.89 4.57 -6.93
N ARG A 41 -24.68 4.17 -5.67
CA ARG A 41 -24.27 5.11 -4.62
C ARG A 41 -22.76 5.01 -4.48
N ILE A 42 -22.07 6.14 -4.63
CA ILE A 42 -20.64 6.19 -4.38
C ILE A 42 -20.43 6.35 -2.88
N PHE A 43 -20.05 5.27 -2.22
CA PHE A 43 -19.51 5.33 -0.87
C PHE A 43 -18.06 5.77 -0.99
N TYR A 44 -17.79 7.08 -0.94
CA TYR A 44 -16.41 7.60 -0.94
C TYR A 44 -15.56 7.08 0.24
N CYS A 45 -16.20 6.41 1.20
CA CYS A 45 -15.55 5.73 2.32
C CYS A 45 -14.78 4.46 1.89
N SER A 46 -15.16 3.77 0.81
CA SER A 46 -14.44 2.56 0.35
C SER A 46 -13.16 2.88 -0.44
N LEU A 47 -12.98 4.12 -0.89
CA LEU A 47 -11.75 4.58 -1.54
C LEU A 47 -10.80 5.31 -0.57
N ASN A 48 -11.28 5.67 0.62
CA ASN A 48 -10.52 6.33 1.67
C ASN A 48 -10.95 5.76 3.03
N LEU A 49 -10.39 4.62 3.42
CA LEU A 49 -10.58 3.96 4.73
C LEU A 49 -10.14 4.81 5.94
N LEU A 50 -9.80 6.09 5.75
CA LEU A 50 -9.07 6.91 6.72
C LEU A 50 -9.59 8.35 6.87
N SER A 51 -10.76 8.67 6.29
CA SER A 51 -11.39 9.98 6.56
C SER A 51 -12.35 9.83 7.74
N PRO A 52 -12.20 10.60 8.84
CA PRO A 52 -13.12 10.58 9.98
C PRO A 52 -14.45 11.30 9.69
N VAL A 53 -14.68 11.73 8.45
CA VAL A 53 -15.95 12.32 8.03
C VAL A 53 -16.99 11.20 7.96
N PRO A 54 -18.09 11.26 8.74
CA PRO A 54 -19.16 10.27 8.64
C PRO A 54 -19.62 10.20 7.19
N CYS A 55 -19.84 8.99 6.68
CA CYS A 55 -20.26 8.74 5.31
C CYS A 55 -21.60 9.43 5.04
N THR A 56 -21.57 10.71 4.67
CA THR A 56 -22.77 11.42 4.24
C THR A 56 -23.16 10.85 2.88
N ASP A 57 -24.42 10.43 2.75
CA ASP A 57 -25.03 10.02 1.49
C ASP A 57 -24.66 11.04 0.40
N ARG A 58 -23.88 10.60 -0.57
CA ARG A 58 -23.32 11.43 -1.65
C ARG A 58 -24.08 11.21 -2.96
N PRO A 59 -23.94 12.11 -3.96
CA PRO A 59 -24.89 12.23 -5.06
C PRO A 59 -25.12 10.91 -5.78
N SER A 60 -26.39 10.66 -6.11
CA SER A 60 -26.80 9.53 -6.92
C SER A 60 -26.02 9.54 -8.24
N GLY A 61 -25.44 8.40 -8.60
CA GLY A 61 -24.70 8.23 -9.83
C GLY A 61 -25.03 6.90 -10.49
N TRP A 62 -24.13 6.47 -11.36
CA TRP A 62 -24.22 5.23 -12.11
C TRP A 62 -23.08 4.31 -11.75
N ARG A 63 -23.40 3.02 -11.63
CA ARG A 63 -22.43 1.94 -11.61
C ARG A 63 -22.49 1.25 -12.97
N ILE A 64 -21.38 1.29 -13.69
CA ILE A 64 -21.28 0.90 -15.09
C ILE A 64 -20.28 -0.24 -15.21
N SER A 65 -20.72 -1.40 -15.68
CA SER A 65 -19.85 -2.52 -15.99
C SER A 65 -19.49 -2.49 -17.47
N VAL A 66 -18.21 -2.32 -17.75
CA VAL A 66 -17.63 -2.36 -19.10
C VAL A 66 -16.89 -3.67 -19.26
N GLN A 67 -17.16 -4.39 -20.34
CA GLN A 67 -16.47 -5.62 -20.69
C GLN A 67 -15.57 -5.37 -21.88
N GLY A 68 -14.31 -5.77 -21.77
CA GLY A 68 -13.39 -5.90 -22.89
C GLY A 68 -13.22 -7.37 -23.24
N LYS A 69 -13.28 -7.70 -24.53
CA LYS A 69 -13.12 -9.07 -25.00
C LYS A 69 -12.33 -9.13 -26.31
N THR A 70 -11.16 -9.77 -26.26
CA THR A 70 -10.38 -10.22 -27.42
C THR A 70 -10.43 -11.75 -27.53
N ALA A 71 -9.70 -12.33 -28.49
CA ALA A 71 -9.60 -13.79 -28.65
C ALA A 71 -8.95 -14.48 -27.45
N ASP A 72 -8.02 -13.81 -26.78
CA ASP A 72 -7.16 -14.33 -25.72
C ASP A 72 -7.51 -13.78 -24.32
N ARG A 73 -8.30 -12.70 -24.24
CA ARG A 73 -8.52 -11.97 -22.99
C ARG A 73 -9.96 -11.51 -22.86
N GLN A 74 -10.55 -11.72 -21.68
CA GLN A 74 -11.86 -11.17 -21.32
C GLN A 74 -11.80 -10.59 -19.92
N GLU A 75 -12.18 -9.32 -19.79
CA GLU A 75 -12.21 -8.63 -18.51
C GLU A 75 -13.50 -7.83 -18.36
N THR A 76 -13.91 -7.59 -17.12
CA THR A 76 -15.06 -6.76 -16.81
C THR A 76 -14.69 -5.83 -15.68
N TRP A 77 -14.70 -4.54 -15.97
CA TRP A 77 -14.35 -3.49 -15.03
C TRP A 77 -15.61 -2.71 -14.67
N VAL A 78 -15.68 -2.28 -13.42
CA VAL A 78 -16.83 -1.59 -12.86
C VAL A 78 -16.40 -0.17 -12.54
N TYR A 79 -17.16 0.80 -13.03
CA TYR A 79 -16.93 2.21 -12.81
C TYR A 79 -18.09 2.84 -12.06
N TYR A 80 -17.77 3.74 -11.15
CA TYR A 80 -18.72 4.71 -10.63
C TYR A 80 -18.63 6.00 -11.43
N ALA A 81 -19.78 6.58 -11.78
CA ALA A 81 -19.84 7.82 -12.53
C ALA A 81 -20.99 8.72 -12.06
N THR A 82 -20.69 9.97 -11.71
CA THR A 82 -21.68 11.02 -11.41
C THR A 82 -21.92 11.94 -12.60
N SER A 83 -20.91 12.09 -13.45
CA SER A 83 -20.97 12.84 -14.71
C SER A 83 -19.95 12.27 -15.71
N LYS A 84 -19.93 12.79 -16.95
CA LYS A 84 -18.95 12.37 -17.97
C LYS A 84 -17.49 12.68 -17.56
N ASP A 85 -17.28 13.66 -16.69
CA ASP A 85 -15.97 14.14 -16.25
C ASP A 85 -15.58 13.59 -14.86
N GLN A 86 -16.49 12.88 -14.20
CA GLN A 86 -16.31 12.30 -12.87
C GLN A 86 -16.59 10.79 -12.93
N ILE A 87 -15.58 10.04 -13.36
CA ILE A 87 -15.60 8.58 -13.45
C ILE A 87 -14.46 8.03 -12.59
N THR A 88 -14.73 6.96 -11.84
CA THR A 88 -13.76 6.33 -10.95
C THR A 88 -13.92 4.81 -11.00
N LEU A 89 -12.79 4.09 -11.11
CA LEU A 89 -12.77 2.64 -11.12
C LEU A 89 -13.13 2.07 -9.75
N ASP A 90 -14.16 1.22 -9.69
CA ASP A 90 -14.46 0.32 -8.57
C ASP A 90 -13.53 -0.90 -8.69
N ALA A 91 -12.27 -0.69 -8.32
CA ALA A 91 -11.22 -1.69 -8.50
C ALA A 91 -11.54 -3.03 -7.79
N PRO A 92 -12.03 -3.07 -6.53
CA PRO A 92 -12.42 -4.33 -5.89
C PRO A 92 -13.51 -5.10 -6.64
N ALA A 93 -14.51 -4.40 -7.19
CA ALA A 93 -15.55 -5.03 -7.99
C ALA A 93 -15.07 -5.44 -9.41
N SER A 94 -13.96 -4.86 -9.86
CA SER A 94 -13.33 -5.15 -11.17
C SER A 94 -12.38 -6.35 -11.14
N LEU A 95 -12.08 -6.91 -9.96
CA LEU A 95 -11.21 -8.09 -9.83
C LEU A 95 -11.88 -9.32 -10.43
N SER A 96 -11.21 -9.94 -11.40
CA SER A 96 -11.70 -11.15 -12.07
C SER A 96 -11.81 -12.34 -11.08
N PRO A 97 -12.67 -13.33 -11.37
CA PRO A 97 -12.72 -14.56 -10.60
C PRO A 97 -11.36 -15.28 -10.51
N LYS A 98 -10.54 -15.19 -11.57
CA LYS A 98 -9.19 -15.75 -11.60
C LYS A 98 -8.27 -15.07 -10.59
N VAL A 99 -8.31 -13.73 -10.49
CA VAL A 99 -7.52 -12.98 -9.50
C VAL A 99 -7.97 -13.33 -8.08
N ARG A 100 -9.28 -13.35 -7.82
CA ARG A 100 -9.82 -13.71 -6.49
C ARG A 100 -9.44 -15.14 -6.09
N LYS A 101 -9.54 -16.09 -7.03
CA LYS A 101 -9.10 -17.47 -6.81
C LYS A 101 -7.61 -17.54 -6.51
N SER A 102 -6.78 -16.85 -7.30
CA SER A 102 -5.33 -16.79 -7.07
C SER A 102 -4.98 -16.27 -5.67
N LEU A 103 -5.64 -15.21 -5.20
CA LEU A 103 -5.47 -14.71 -3.82
C LEU A 103 -5.92 -15.74 -2.77
N SER A 104 -7.11 -16.33 -2.96
CA SER A 104 -7.65 -17.37 -2.08
C SER A 104 -6.67 -18.53 -1.93
N ASP A 105 -6.21 -19.08 -3.05
CA ASP A 105 -5.29 -20.22 -3.10
C ASP A 105 -3.93 -19.84 -2.48
N ARG A 106 -3.40 -18.67 -2.83
CA ARG A 106 -2.09 -18.19 -2.36
C ARG A 106 -2.02 -17.98 -0.85
N PHE A 107 -3.08 -17.43 -0.26
CA PHE A 107 -3.11 -17.07 1.15
C PHE A 107 -3.89 -18.07 2.00
N ASN A 108 -4.35 -19.18 1.40
CA ASN A 108 -5.16 -20.20 2.05
C ASN A 108 -6.40 -19.62 2.76
N ILE A 109 -7.08 -18.67 2.10
CA ILE A 109 -8.30 -18.01 2.59
C ILE A 109 -9.46 -18.51 1.74
N PRO A 110 -10.49 -19.17 2.31
CA PRO A 110 -11.65 -19.61 1.55
C PRO A 110 -12.25 -18.47 0.71
N PRO A 111 -12.71 -18.68 -0.54
CA PRO A 111 -13.20 -17.61 -1.40
C PRO A 111 -14.31 -16.75 -0.78
N ASN A 112 -15.17 -17.35 0.04
CA ASN A 112 -16.26 -16.65 0.75
C ASN A 112 -15.76 -15.78 1.91
N ASN A 113 -14.54 -16.02 2.39
CA ASN A 113 -13.88 -15.27 3.46
C ASN A 113 -12.85 -14.27 2.93
N LEU A 114 -12.60 -14.25 1.60
CA LEU A 114 -11.65 -13.33 0.99
C LEU A 114 -12.25 -11.91 0.93
N ILE A 115 -11.92 -11.10 1.92
CA ILE A 115 -12.29 -9.69 1.98
C ILE A 115 -11.22 -8.86 1.26
N ILE A 116 -11.63 -8.09 0.25
CA ILE A 116 -10.76 -7.12 -0.42
C ILE A 116 -11.07 -5.74 0.12
N HIS A 117 -10.16 -5.16 0.89
CA HIS A 117 -10.30 -3.80 1.41
C HIS A 117 -10.03 -2.77 0.33
N THR A 118 -8.95 -2.94 -0.42
CA THR A 118 -8.58 -2.04 -1.51
C THR A 118 -8.04 -2.81 -2.69
N ALA A 119 -8.25 -2.28 -3.88
CA ALA A 119 -7.57 -2.68 -5.09
C ALA A 119 -7.22 -1.43 -5.89
N GLN A 120 -6.11 -1.48 -6.61
CA GLN A 120 -5.67 -0.40 -7.48
C GLN A 120 -5.07 -1.02 -8.73
N LEU A 121 -5.48 -0.53 -9.89
CA LEU A 121 -4.80 -0.87 -11.13
C LEU A 121 -3.43 -0.19 -11.13
N THR A 122 -2.39 -0.97 -11.31
CA THR A 122 -0.99 -0.53 -11.37
C THR A 122 -0.33 -1.10 -12.62
N SER A 123 0.90 -0.67 -12.83
CA SER A 123 1.81 -1.18 -13.83
C SER A 123 2.85 -2.06 -13.14
N TYR A 124 3.02 -3.30 -13.62
CA TYR A 124 4.11 -4.18 -13.21
C TYR A 124 5.20 -4.18 -14.27
N SER A 125 6.43 -3.92 -13.85
CA SER A 125 7.62 -4.25 -14.64
C SER A 125 8.35 -5.35 -13.90
N PRO A 126 8.56 -6.54 -14.50
CA PRO A 126 9.38 -7.54 -13.87
C PRO A 126 10.78 -6.98 -13.59
N PRO A 127 11.40 -7.31 -12.44
CA PRO A 127 12.75 -6.88 -12.16
C PRO A 127 13.70 -7.46 -13.20
N CYS A 128 14.52 -6.61 -13.81
CA CYS A 128 15.58 -7.08 -14.67
C CYS A 128 16.71 -7.70 -13.87
N PRO A 129 17.29 -8.82 -14.36
CA PRO A 129 18.64 -9.20 -13.95
C PRO A 129 19.58 -8.02 -14.24
N GLY A 130 20.43 -7.66 -13.27
CA GLY A 130 21.15 -6.37 -13.22
C GLY A 130 22.16 -6.11 -14.35
N ASP A 131 22.94 -5.04 -14.15
CA ASP A 131 23.82 -4.34 -15.12
C ASP A 131 24.92 -5.18 -15.80
N SER A 132 25.02 -6.47 -15.48
CA SER A 132 25.93 -7.42 -16.15
C SER A 132 25.43 -7.90 -17.51
N LEU A 133 24.17 -7.63 -17.87
CA LEU A 133 23.67 -7.92 -19.21
C LEU A 133 24.02 -6.79 -20.17
N SER A 134 24.61 -7.13 -21.32
CA SER A 134 24.77 -6.16 -22.40
C SER A 134 23.42 -5.53 -22.74
N GLU A 135 23.42 -4.27 -23.17
CA GLU A 135 22.19 -3.51 -23.47
C GLU A 135 21.25 -4.28 -24.42
N THR A 136 21.82 -4.99 -25.40
CA THR A 136 21.10 -5.85 -26.35
C THR A 136 20.47 -7.09 -25.70
N LEU A 137 21.13 -7.71 -24.72
CA LEU A 137 20.57 -8.82 -23.95
C LEU A 137 19.52 -8.33 -22.96
N ARG A 138 19.71 -7.13 -22.40
CA ARG A 138 18.74 -6.50 -21.50
C ARG A 138 17.43 -6.21 -22.24
N GLU A 139 17.47 -5.64 -23.43
CA GLU A 139 16.25 -5.41 -24.23
C GLU A 139 15.53 -6.71 -24.65
N ARG A 140 16.29 -7.78 -24.92
CA ARG A 140 15.74 -9.10 -25.28
C ARG A 140 15.16 -9.88 -24.10
N LEU A 141 15.86 -9.87 -22.96
CA LEU A 141 15.52 -10.66 -21.78
C LEU A 141 14.59 -9.92 -20.81
N CYS A 142 14.60 -8.59 -20.90
CA CYS A 142 13.68 -7.70 -20.23
C CYS A 142 13.01 -6.79 -21.24
N PRO A 143 12.06 -7.29 -22.04
CA PRO A 143 11.19 -6.36 -22.73
C PRO A 143 10.61 -5.42 -21.67
N ALA A 144 10.72 -4.12 -21.89
CA ALA A 144 10.13 -3.06 -21.05
C ALA A 144 8.58 -3.11 -21.05
N ALA A 145 8.01 -4.29 -21.28
CA ALA A 145 6.60 -4.61 -21.33
C ALA A 145 6.03 -4.47 -19.91
N VAL A 146 5.81 -3.22 -19.54
CA VAL A 146 4.97 -2.85 -18.42
C VAL A 146 3.63 -3.54 -18.65
N SER A 147 3.33 -4.49 -17.79
CA SER A 147 2.10 -5.26 -17.83
C SER A 147 1.13 -4.69 -16.81
N PRO A 148 -0.14 -4.45 -17.16
CA PRO A 148 -1.10 -3.99 -16.18
C PRO A 148 -1.28 -5.07 -15.10
N ALA A 149 -1.45 -4.63 -13.86
CA ALA A 149 -1.52 -5.48 -12.68
C ALA A 149 -2.48 -4.88 -11.65
N TRP A 150 -2.92 -5.70 -10.72
CA TRP A 150 -3.64 -5.27 -9.53
C TRP A 150 -2.70 -5.21 -8.34
N ARG A 151 -2.69 -4.07 -7.66
CA ARG A 151 -2.19 -3.94 -6.28
C ARG A 151 -3.38 -4.06 -5.34
N ILE A 152 -3.40 -5.09 -4.50
CA ILE A 152 -4.58 -5.48 -3.73
C ILE A 152 -4.21 -5.53 -2.25
N SER A 153 -5.14 -5.14 -1.38
CA SER A 153 -4.99 -5.35 0.06
C SER A 153 -6.22 -5.91 0.75
N GLY A 154 -6.00 -6.69 1.81
CA GLY A 154 -7.06 -7.28 2.61
C GLY A 154 -6.55 -7.93 3.91
N PRO A 155 -7.46 -8.25 4.84
CA PRO A 155 -7.11 -8.95 6.06
C PRO A 155 -6.60 -10.36 5.74
N GLY A 156 -5.55 -10.78 6.44
CA GLY A 156 -4.91 -12.08 6.25
C GLY A 156 -3.80 -12.13 5.19
N PHE A 157 -3.68 -11.14 4.31
CA PHE A 157 -2.64 -11.15 3.26
C PHE A 157 -1.92 -9.82 2.99
N GLY A 158 -2.27 -8.73 3.70
CA GLY A 158 -1.54 -7.47 3.59
C GLY A 158 -1.70 -6.84 2.20
N VAL A 159 -0.61 -6.30 1.63
CA VAL A 159 -0.58 -5.72 0.27
C VAL A 159 0.16 -6.67 -0.67
N THR A 160 -0.43 -6.97 -1.82
CA THR A 160 0.12 -7.92 -2.80
C THR A 160 -0.10 -7.43 -4.24
N GLN A 161 0.70 -7.94 -5.18
CA GLN A 161 0.56 -7.65 -6.60
C GLN A 161 0.27 -8.91 -7.43
N VAL A 162 -0.73 -8.80 -8.29
CA VAL A 162 -1.24 -9.92 -9.11
C VAL A 162 -1.53 -9.40 -10.52
N GLY A 163 -1.18 -10.16 -11.56
CA GLY A 163 -1.55 -9.85 -12.94
C GLY A 163 -3.07 -9.85 -13.14
N LEU A 164 -3.56 -9.23 -14.21
CA LEU A 164 -5.00 -9.17 -14.48
C LEU A 164 -5.66 -10.55 -14.64
N ASN A 165 -4.87 -11.54 -15.05
CA ASN A 165 -5.26 -12.94 -15.20
C ASN A 165 -5.10 -13.78 -13.92
N GLY A 166 -4.65 -13.19 -12.81
CA GLY A 166 -4.39 -13.89 -11.56
C GLY A 166 -2.95 -14.39 -11.41
N GLU A 167 -2.06 -14.14 -12.37
CA GLU A 167 -0.65 -14.51 -12.24
C GLU A 167 0.01 -13.84 -11.04
N ASN A 168 0.77 -14.62 -10.30
CA ASN A 168 1.47 -14.11 -9.14
C ASN A 168 2.71 -13.33 -9.60
N PHE A 169 2.65 -12.00 -9.55
CA PHE A 169 3.79 -11.13 -9.82
C PHE A 169 4.73 -10.99 -8.60
N ASP A 170 4.31 -11.48 -7.43
CA ASP A 170 5.17 -11.64 -6.26
C ASP A 170 5.90 -12.99 -6.23
N ALA A 171 5.79 -13.83 -7.28
CA ALA A 171 6.37 -15.17 -7.30
C ALA A 171 7.92 -15.10 -7.33
N ASP A 172 8.45 -15.32 -6.13
CA ASP A 172 9.83 -15.34 -5.68
C ASP A 172 10.68 -16.52 -6.21
N SER A 173 10.40 -17.06 -7.41
CA SER A 173 11.07 -18.28 -7.90
C SER A 173 12.16 -18.05 -8.96
N SER A 174 12.39 -16.82 -9.42
CA SER A 174 13.34 -16.54 -10.52
C SER A 174 14.42 -15.51 -10.19
N ILE A 175 14.59 -15.09 -8.93
CA ILE A 175 15.80 -14.34 -8.55
C ILE A 175 16.95 -15.36 -8.45
N PRO A 176 17.97 -15.28 -9.33
CA PRO A 176 19.12 -16.18 -9.28
C PRO A 176 19.83 -16.11 -7.93
N ASN A 177 20.63 -17.12 -7.60
CA ASN A 177 21.40 -17.33 -6.36
C ASN A 177 22.35 -16.17 -5.93
N GLY A 178 22.21 -14.95 -6.43
CA GLY A 178 23.01 -13.78 -6.05
C GLY A 178 22.78 -13.26 -4.63
N PHE A 179 21.83 -13.82 -3.87
CA PHE A 179 21.59 -13.45 -2.48
C PHE A 179 22.67 -13.94 -1.50
N ASP A 180 23.54 -14.86 -1.92
CA ASP A 180 24.71 -15.30 -1.15
C ASP A 180 25.69 -14.14 -0.87
N ARG A 181 25.58 -13.01 -1.59
CA ARG A 181 26.39 -11.80 -1.35
C ARG A 181 26.07 -11.06 -0.06
N TYR A 182 24.91 -11.27 0.56
CA TYR A 182 24.46 -10.46 1.70
C TYR A 182 24.73 -11.10 3.06
N THR A 183 25.09 -12.39 3.11
CA THR A 183 25.36 -13.11 4.35
C THR A 183 26.86 -13.33 4.53
N GLY A 184 27.60 -12.25 4.82
CA GLY A 184 28.97 -12.39 5.32
C GLY A 184 28.98 -13.16 6.64
N ASP A 185 29.86 -14.16 6.75
CA ASP A 185 30.18 -15.18 7.77
C ASP A 185 29.87 -15.02 9.29
N LYS A 186 29.04 -14.08 9.76
CA LYS A 186 28.72 -13.95 11.19
C LYS A 186 27.23 -14.13 11.43
N ALA A 187 26.92 -15.35 11.87
CA ALA A 187 25.61 -15.93 12.17
C ALA A 187 24.76 -16.15 10.91
N LYS A 188 24.69 -17.42 10.47
CA LYS A 188 23.93 -17.86 9.28
C LYS A 188 22.43 -17.67 9.50
N LEU A 189 21.95 -16.45 9.28
CA LEU A 189 20.54 -16.18 9.07
C LEU A 189 20.03 -17.14 7.98
N PRO A 190 18.84 -17.74 8.14
CA PRO A 190 18.22 -18.48 7.05
C PRO A 190 18.17 -17.59 5.81
N THR A 191 18.75 -18.05 4.70
CA THR A 191 18.85 -17.28 3.44
C THR A 191 17.48 -16.81 2.96
N THR A 192 16.45 -17.60 3.23
CA THR A 192 15.04 -17.28 2.97
C THR A 192 14.56 -16.04 3.74
N THR A 193 14.97 -15.87 5.00
CA THR A 193 14.58 -14.73 5.84
C THR A 193 15.22 -13.43 5.36
N GLY A 194 16.54 -13.43 5.11
CA GLY A 194 17.25 -12.24 4.65
C GLY A 194 16.73 -11.77 3.29
N ARG A 195 16.47 -12.73 2.40
CA ARG A 195 15.83 -12.49 1.10
C ARG A 195 14.43 -11.91 1.25
N ALA A 196 13.59 -12.48 2.10
CA ALA A 196 12.24 -11.98 2.35
C ALA A 196 12.25 -10.52 2.84
N ALA A 197 13.20 -10.15 3.72
CA ALA A 197 13.35 -8.80 4.22
C ALA A 197 13.76 -7.81 3.12
N VAL A 198 14.74 -8.16 2.29
CA VAL A 198 15.16 -7.33 1.14
C VAL A 198 14.03 -7.16 0.13
N ILE A 199 13.31 -8.24 -0.19
CA ILE A 199 12.17 -8.19 -1.10
C ILE A 199 11.07 -7.29 -0.53
N ASP A 200 10.79 -7.37 0.76
CA ASP A 200 9.79 -6.54 1.41
C ASP A 200 10.17 -5.05 1.37
N VAL A 201 11.44 -4.71 1.65
CA VAL A 201 11.97 -3.34 1.51
C VAL A 201 11.90 -2.84 0.08
N ALA A 202 12.34 -3.66 -0.89
CA ALA A 202 12.31 -3.35 -2.30
C ALA A 202 10.89 -3.05 -2.78
N LYS A 203 9.91 -3.89 -2.41
CA LYS A 203 8.50 -3.68 -2.70
C LYS A 203 7.96 -2.39 -2.09
N LYS A 204 8.34 -2.06 -0.86
CA LYS A 204 7.91 -0.82 -0.20
C LYS A 204 8.46 0.43 -0.88
N LEU A 205 9.70 0.38 -1.36
CA LEU A 205 10.35 1.50 -2.04
C LEU A 205 10.14 1.50 -3.55
N ASN A 206 9.46 0.49 -4.10
CA ASN A 206 9.34 0.26 -5.54
C ASN A 206 10.72 0.20 -6.24
N LEU A 207 11.68 -0.47 -5.59
CA LEU A 207 13.03 -0.72 -6.08
C LEU A 207 13.16 -2.16 -6.60
N ASN A 208 14.20 -2.42 -7.39
CA ASN A 208 14.62 -3.78 -7.72
C ASN A 208 15.24 -4.42 -6.45
N PRO A 209 14.84 -5.64 -6.04
CA PRO A 209 15.46 -6.35 -4.90
C PRO A 209 16.96 -6.59 -5.03
N LEU A 210 17.50 -6.53 -6.25
CA LEU A 210 18.93 -6.65 -6.55
C LEU A 210 19.63 -5.28 -6.70
N SER A 211 18.92 -4.18 -6.44
CA SER A 211 19.50 -2.84 -6.52
C SER A 211 20.65 -2.69 -5.53
N GLU A 212 21.73 -2.04 -5.96
CA GLU A 212 22.83 -1.64 -5.07
C GLU A 212 22.38 -0.63 -4.01
N GLU A 213 21.21 -0.01 -4.20
CA GLU A 213 20.58 0.85 -3.19
C GLU A 213 20.10 0.06 -1.98
N ILE A 214 19.92 -1.27 -2.06
CA ILE A 214 19.48 -2.10 -0.94
C ILE A 214 20.66 -2.92 -0.41
N LYS A 215 21.05 -2.66 0.83
CA LYS A 215 22.17 -3.32 1.49
C LYS A 215 21.73 -3.84 2.85
N ILE A 216 21.92 -5.14 3.10
CA ILE A 216 21.83 -5.67 4.46
C ILE A 216 23.04 -5.14 5.24
N ALA A 217 22.84 -4.08 6.02
CA ALA A 217 23.87 -3.41 6.78
C ALA A 217 24.36 -4.27 7.96
N SER A 218 23.46 -5.02 8.60
CA SER A 218 23.85 -5.99 9.62
C SER A 218 22.78 -7.05 9.84
N VAL A 219 23.21 -8.24 10.27
CA VAL A 219 22.35 -9.27 10.81
C VAL A 219 22.92 -9.73 12.14
N LYS A 220 22.07 -9.80 13.17
CA LYS A 220 22.49 -10.23 14.51
C LYS A 220 21.48 -11.21 15.08
N ALA A 221 21.94 -12.38 15.50
CA ALA A 221 21.17 -13.22 16.41
C ALA A 221 21.06 -12.50 17.75
N ILE A 222 19.84 -12.33 18.25
CA ILE A 222 19.57 -11.63 19.50
C ILE A 222 18.51 -12.40 20.29
N THR A 223 18.55 -12.25 21.60
CA THR A 223 17.43 -12.62 22.48
C THR A 223 16.88 -11.34 23.06
N TRP A 224 15.58 -11.16 22.96
CA TRP A 224 14.90 -9.99 23.51
C TRP A 224 13.76 -10.44 24.40
N ASN A 225 13.50 -9.63 25.42
CA ASN A 225 12.32 -9.79 26.22
C ASN A 225 11.17 -9.10 25.49
N LEU A 226 10.03 -9.79 25.32
CA LEU A 226 8.88 -9.19 24.68
C LEU A 226 8.42 -7.91 25.38
N CYS A 227 8.73 -7.74 26.67
CA CYS A 227 8.35 -6.62 27.54
C CYS A 227 9.52 -5.71 27.95
N GLY A 228 10.75 -6.23 27.95
CA GLY A 228 11.93 -5.61 28.57
C GLY A 228 12.88 -4.89 27.61
N GLY A 229 12.46 -4.66 26.36
CA GLY A 229 13.25 -3.91 25.37
C GLY A 229 14.28 -4.76 24.60
N GLY A 230 14.93 -4.15 23.61
CA GLY A 230 15.87 -4.80 22.68
C GLY A 230 15.23 -5.53 21.50
N GLY A 231 13.92 -5.78 21.57
CA GLY A 231 13.10 -6.40 20.52
C GLY A 231 12.43 -5.40 19.56
N PRO A 232 11.48 -5.87 18.74
CA PRO A 232 10.60 -4.99 17.98
C PRO A 232 9.87 -4.02 18.92
N THR A 233 9.67 -2.79 18.47
CA THR A 233 8.83 -1.81 19.15
C THR A 233 7.44 -2.40 19.37
N GLN A 234 7.02 -2.45 20.64
CA GLN A 234 5.78 -3.12 21.02
C GLN A 234 4.55 -2.37 20.51
N PRO A 235 3.48 -3.08 20.12
CA PRO A 235 2.17 -2.44 19.96
C PRO A 235 1.68 -1.95 21.34
N GLU A 236 1.09 -0.75 21.38
CA GLU A 236 0.70 -0.03 22.62
C GLU A 236 -0.35 -0.73 23.51
N ARG A 237 -0.78 -1.96 23.21
CA ARG A 237 -1.88 -2.63 23.92
C ARG A 237 -1.57 -4.08 24.24
N GLY A 238 -1.48 -4.40 25.53
CA GLY A 238 -1.65 -5.75 26.03
C GLY A 238 -0.86 -6.07 27.30
N ILE A 239 -1.30 -7.11 28.00
CA ILE A 239 -0.44 -7.87 28.93
C ILE A 239 0.65 -8.45 28.06
N CYS A 240 1.82 -7.82 28.07
CA CYS A 240 2.98 -8.39 27.42
C CYS A 240 3.46 -9.59 28.26
N PRO A 241 3.60 -10.79 27.66
CA PRO A 241 4.17 -11.92 28.38
C PRO A 241 5.64 -11.67 28.62
N ASN A 242 6.08 -11.67 29.89
CA ASN A 242 7.47 -11.50 30.30
C ASN A 242 8.30 -12.74 29.93
N VAL A 243 8.47 -12.94 28.63
CA VAL A 243 9.10 -14.10 28.00
C VAL A 243 10.21 -13.59 27.11
N ASN A 244 11.37 -14.22 27.24
CA ASN A 244 12.48 -14.01 26.35
C ASN A 244 12.27 -14.84 25.09
N VAL A 245 12.43 -14.21 23.93
CA VAL A 245 12.38 -14.89 22.65
C VAL A 245 13.70 -14.67 21.92
N SER A 246 14.19 -15.74 21.29
CA SER A 246 15.39 -15.69 20.47
C SER A 246 15.01 -15.58 19.00
N GLY A 247 15.82 -14.83 18.25
CA GLY A 247 15.60 -14.65 16.83
C GLY A 247 16.67 -13.79 16.21
N TRP A 248 16.32 -13.10 15.13
CA TRP A 248 17.25 -12.28 14.37
C TRP A 248 16.80 -10.85 14.30
N ARG A 249 17.75 -9.93 14.34
CA ARG A 249 17.57 -8.52 13.99
C ARG A 249 18.36 -8.21 12.74
N MET A 250 17.71 -7.65 11.75
CA MET A 250 18.30 -7.23 10.48
C MET A 250 18.20 -5.72 10.34
N LEU A 251 19.31 -5.10 9.96
CA LEU A 251 19.35 -3.72 9.50
C LEU A 251 19.55 -3.74 7.99
N ILE A 252 18.65 -3.09 7.27
CA ILE A 252 18.70 -2.97 5.81
C ILE A 252 18.74 -1.49 5.47
N ASP A 253 19.81 -1.03 4.85
CA ASP A 253 19.91 0.33 4.34
C ASP A 253 19.34 0.34 2.92
N ALA A 254 18.30 1.15 2.67
CA ALA A 254 17.62 1.24 1.37
C ALA A 254 16.94 2.60 1.15
N GLY A 255 17.16 3.20 -0.02
CA GLY A 255 16.53 4.47 -0.40
C GLY A 255 16.84 5.62 0.57
N GLY A 256 18.03 5.62 1.18
CA GLY A 256 18.41 6.59 2.21
C GLY A 256 17.78 6.35 3.59
N LEU A 257 17.04 5.26 3.77
CA LEU A 257 16.42 4.86 5.04
C LEU A 257 17.10 3.62 5.59
N ARG A 258 17.01 3.44 6.91
CA ARG A 258 17.47 2.23 7.59
C ARG A 258 16.27 1.46 8.10
N TRP A 259 16.03 0.29 7.56
CA TRP A 259 14.94 -0.60 7.91
C TRP A 259 15.37 -1.61 8.96
N VAL A 260 14.54 -1.77 9.98
CA VAL A 260 14.82 -2.70 11.08
C VAL A 260 13.79 -3.82 11.04
N TYR A 261 14.26 -5.04 10.78
CA TYR A 261 13.42 -6.22 10.81
C TYR A 261 13.81 -7.13 11.96
N TYR A 262 12.82 -7.83 12.47
CA TYR A 262 12.98 -8.92 13.42
C TYR A 262 12.41 -10.20 12.82
N GLU A 263 13.08 -11.32 13.04
CA GLU A 263 12.61 -12.64 12.66
C GLU A 263 12.56 -13.52 13.91
N ASN A 264 11.36 -14.01 14.22
CA ASN A 264 11.14 -15.07 15.20
C ASN A 264 9.81 -15.75 14.88
N ASN A 265 9.85 -16.84 14.11
CA ASN A 265 8.69 -17.54 13.53
C ASN A 265 7.87 -16.67 12.55
N GLY A 266 8.52 -15.72 11.89
CA GLY A 266 7.92 -14.77 10.98
C GLY A 266 8.69 -13.45 10.93
N LEU A 267 8.69 -12.84 9.74
CA LEU A 267 9.37 -11.59 9.47
C LEU A 267 8.50 -10.41 9.91
N THR A 268 9.03 -9.58 10.80
CA THR A 268 8.34 -8.41 11.34
C THR A 268 9.15 -7.14 11.10
N LEU A 269 8.55 -6.14 10.45
CA LEU A 269 9.14 -4.81 10.32
C LEU A 269 8.91 -4.01 11.61
N ASP A 270 9.98 -3.50 12.20
CA ASP A 270 9.93 -2.49 13.24
C ASP A 270 9.85 -1.10 12.61
N ALA A 271 8.61 -0.65 12.42
CA ALA A 271 8.29 0.64 11.82
C ALA A 271 8.93 1.81 12.57
N ALA A 272 8.97 1.75 13.90
CA ALA A 272 9.44 2.86 14.72
C ALA A 272 10.96 2.99 14.68
N GLN A 273 11.69 1.86 14.71
CA GLN A 273 13.14 1.88 14.55
C GLN A 273 13.60 2.17 13.11
N THR A 274 12.69 2.18 12.14
CA THR A 274 13.01 2.39 10.72
C THR A 274 13.05 3.88 10.32
N ILE A 275 12.51 4.77 11.16
CA ILE A 275 12.41 6.19 10.82
C ILE A 275 13.77 6.86 10.96
N ALA A 276 14.20 7.55 9.90
CA ALA A 276 15.37 8.41 9.97
C ALA A 276 15.10 9.61 10.92
N PRO A 277 16.03 9.99 11.81
CA PRO A 277 15.84 11.10 12.76
C PRO A 277 15.38 12.41 12.09
N GLU A 278 15.77 12.65 10.85
CA GLU A 278 15.36 13.81 10.05
C GLU A 278 13.85 13.81 9.77
N ILE A 279 13.27 12.64 9.51
CA ILE A 279 11.82 12.48 9.30
C ILE A 279 11.10 12.70 10.62
N GLU A 280 11.61 12.14 11.71
CA GLU A 280 11.04 12.36 13.05
C GLU A 280 11.04 13.85 13.41
N ASN A 281 12.15 14.55 13.17
CA ASN A 281 12.28 15.98 13.43
C ASN A 281 11.34 16.82 12.57
N ARG A 282 11.22 16.51 11.28
CA ARG A 282 10.23 17.16 10.39
C ARG A 282 8.81 16.94 10.87
N LEU A 283 8.50 15.72 11.29
CA LEU A 283 7.19 15.37 11.82
C LEU A 283 6.91 16.13 13.11
N LYS A 284 7.85 16.16 14.07
CA LYS A 284 7.73 16.98 15.29
C LYS A 284 7.51 18.45 14.96
N GLY A 285 8.24 19.02 14.00
CA GLY A 285 8.05 20.40 13.54
C GLY A 285 6.67 20.67 12.94
N ALA A 286 6.16 19.76 12.09
CA ALA A 286 4.82 19.87 11.51
C ALA A 286 3.73 19.78 12.59
N ILE A 287 3.85 18.83 13.52
CA ILE A 287 2.93 18.64 14.65
C ILE A 287 2.98 19.86 15.58
N ALA A 288 4.18 20.32 15.95
CA ALA A 288 4.41 21.49 16.79
C ALA A 288 3.74 22.74 16.23
N LYS A 289 3.93 23.02 14.93
CA LYS A 289 3.29 24.15 14.25
C LYS A 289 1.77 24.05 14.30
N GLN A 290 1.22 22.85 14.09
CA GLN A 290 -0.22 22.63 14.09
C GLN A 290 -0.84 22.70 15.49
N ALA A 291 -0.15 22.15 16.50
CA ALA A 291 -0.59 22.10 17.89
C ALA A 291 -0.23 23.36 18.69
N ARG A 292 0.58 24.26 18.13
CA ARG A 292 1.17 25.43 18.81
C ARG A 292 1.99 25.02 20.05
N LEU A 293 2.79 23.97 19.91
CA LEU A 293 3.66 23.43 20.95
C LEU A 293 5.13 23.53 20.55
N SER A 294 6.05 23.35 21.50
CA SER A 294 7.46 23.10 21.20
C SER A 294 7.63 21.70 20.59
N PRO A 295 8.50 21.52 19.56
CA PRO A 295 8.88 20.19 19.06
C PRO A 295 9.35 19.22 20.15
N ASP A 296 10.01 19.72 21.19
CA ASP A 296 10.54 18.90 22.29
C ASP A 296 9.43 18.35 23.21
N ALA A 297 8.24 18.95 23.17
CA ALA A 297 7.07 18.46 23.88
C ALA A 297 6.38 17.30 23.15
N ILE A 298 6.89 16.85 21.99
CA ILE A 298 6.25 15.86 21.14
C ILE A 298 7.13 14.61 21.07
N GLN A 299 6.57 13.48 21.49
CA GLN A 299 7.14 12.16 21.26
C GLN A 299 6.41 11.50 20.09
N VAL A 300 7.16 11.05 19.11
CA VAL A 300 6.62 10.37 17.93
C VAL A 300 6.83 8.87 18.11
N GLN A 301 5.76 8.11 17.94
CA GLN A 301 5.82 6.65 17.87
C GLN A 301 5.24 6.19 16.54
N ALA A 302 6.02 5.50 15.71
CA ALA A 302 5.49 4.90 14.50
C ALA A 302 4.67 3.66 14.85
N SER A 303 3.45 3.60 14.37
CA SER A 303 2.56 2.48 14.64
C SER A 303 2.59 1.43 13.52
N SER A 304 2.85 1.82 12.27
CA SER A 304 2.79 0.91 11.11
C SER A 304 3.23 1.58 9.80
N VAL A 305 3.66 0.79 8.82
CA VAL A 305 3.61 1.18 7.39
C VAL A 305 2.22 0.88 6.85
N SER A 306 1.59 1.82 6.16
CA SER A 306 0.33 1.57 5.47
C SER A 306 0.30 2.25 4.11
N SER A 307 -0.55 1.77 3.20
CA SER A 307 -0.98 2.58 2.06
C SER A 307 -1.68 3.82 2.60
N ILE A 308 -1.12 4.98 2.30
CA ILE A 308 -1.68 6.26 2.66
C ILE A 308 -2.21 6.93 1.41
N TYR A 309 -3.45 7.40 1.48
CA TYR A 309 -4.05 8.19 0.43
C TYR A 309 -3.75 9.65 0.70
N LEU A 310 -2.67 10.14 0.10
CA LEU A 310 -2.37 11.55 0.06
C LEU A 310 -3.22 12.16 -1.04
N ALA A 311 -4.39 12.65 -0.66
CA ALA A 311 -5.24 13.40 -1.57
C ALA A 311 -4.53 14.71 -1.91
N GLY A 312 -3.80 14.74 -3.03
CA GLY A 312 -3.16 15.95 -3.57
C GLY A 312 -4.13 17.07 -3.97
N CYS A 313 -5.43 16.94 -3.64
CA CYS A 313 -6.49 17.87 -4.02
C CYS A 313 -6.99 18.74 -2.88
N LEU A 314 -6.52 18.49 -1.64
CA LEU A 314 -7.09 19.15 -0.47
C LEU A 314 -6.53 20.55 -0.21
N ASP A 315 -5.53 21.00 -0.98
CA ASP A 315 -5.02 22.38 -0.95
C ASP A 315 -5.71 23.31 -1.98
N GLY A 316 -6.86 22.90 -2.54
CA GLY A 316 -7.79 23.82 -3.20
C GLY A 316 -7.49 24.21 -4.65
N GLN A 317 -6.46 23.67 -5.31
CA GLN A 317 -6.25 23.91 -6.74
C GLN A 317 -7.02 22.90 -7.61
N LEU A 318 -8.23 23.31 -8.02
CA LEU A 318 -9.27 22.52 -8.69
C LEU A 318 -9.04 22.16 -10.18
N SER A 319 -7.86 22.38 -10.77
CA SER A 319 -7.70 22.26 -12.24
C SER A 319 -6.81 21.10 -12.73
N LEU A 320 -6.09 20.40 -11.86
CA LEU A 320 -5.26 19.26 -12.25
C LEU A 320 -5.99 17.96 -11.93
N ARG A 321 -6.13 17.08 -12.94
CA ARG A 321 -6.64 15.72 -12.79
C ARG A 321 -5.97 15.07 -11.60
N CYS A 322 -6.68 15.03 -10.48
CA CYS A 322 -6.20 14.44 -9.27
C CYS A 322 -6.04 12.94 -9.47
N ARG A 323 -4.83 12.52 -9.84
CA ARG A 323 -4.44 11.14 -9.64
C ARG A 323 -4.32 10.94 -8.14
N GLN A 324 -5.36 10.37 -7.54
CA GLN A 324 -5.27 9.75 -6.24
C GLN A 324 -4.18 8.69 -6.33
N SER A 325 -2.94 9.04 -6.00
CA SER A 325 -1.89 8.04 -5.87
C SER A 325 -1.89 7.59 -4.41
N ALA A 326 -2.25 6.33 -4.19
CA ALA A 326 -1.92 5.69 -2.93
C ALA A 326 -0.40 5.64 -2.85
N GLN A 327 0.16 6.42 -1.92
CA GLN A 327 1.59 6.39 -1.63
C GLN A 327 1.81 5.52 -0.41
N LEU A 328 2.98 4.90 -0.29
CA LEU A 328 3.34 4.24 0.95
C LEU A 328 3.92 5.25 1.92
N GLY A 329 3.68 5.00 3.19
CA GLY A 329 4.14 5.89 4.23
C GLY A 329 3.98 5.29 5.62
N TRP A 330 4.39 6.09 6.58
CA TRP A 330 4.28 5.81 7.99
C TRP A 330 2.96 6.32 8.54
N ARG A 331 2.39 5.56 9.47
CA ARG A 331 1.40 6.05 10.42
C ARG A 331 2.09 6.23 11.76
N PHE A 332 1.87 7.38 12.37
CA PHE A 332 2.46 7.74 13.64
C PHE A 332 1.37 8.03 14.65
N ARG A 333 1.65 7.74 15.91
CA ARG A 333 0.98 8.35 17.05
C ARG A 333 1.92 9.36 17.66
N ALA A 334 1.42 10.56 17.87
CA ALA A 334 2.14 11.64 18.52
C ALA A 334 1.61 11.78 19.95
N LEU A 335 2.49 11.59 20.92
CA LEU A 335 2.25 11.79 22.33
C LEU A 335 2.76 13.18 22.71
N ILE A 336 1.91 13.98 23.32
CA ILE A 336 2.30 15.29 23.85
C ILE A 336 2.75 15.07 25.31
N SER A 337 3.93 15.56 25.66
CA SER A 337 4.50 15.43 27.01
C SER A 337 3.53 15.97 28.07
N GLY A 338 3.37 15.23 29.16
CA GLY A 338 2.40 15.53 30.22
C GLY A 338 0.96 15.09 29.93
N GLN A 339 0.68 14.42 28.81
CA GLN A 339 -0.63 13.87 28.50
C GLN A 339 -0.66 12.34 28.61
N SER A 340 -1.86 11.81 28.90
CA SER A 340 -2.09 10.38 28.86
C SER A 340 -1.96 9.83 27.44
N GLN A 341 -1.48 8.60 27.31
CA GLN A 341 -1.41 7.83 26.06
C GLN A 341 -2.76 7.70 25.33
N PHE A 342 -3.87 7.90 26.04
CA PHE A 342 -5.21 7.91 25.45
C PHE A 342 -5.52 9.19 24.64
N ASN A 343 -4.69 10.23 24.79
CA ASN A 343 -4.84 11.51 24.06
C ASN A 343 -3.89 11.63 22.88
N ALA A 344 -3.32 10.52 22.39
CA ALA A 344 -2.39 10.53 21.27
C ALA A 344 -3.07 11.00 19.97
N TRP A 345 -2.38 11.83 19.20
CA TRP A 345 -2.84 12.26 17.88
C TRP A 345 -2.30 11.30 16.82
N THR A 346 -3.13 10.90 15.86
CA THR A 346 -2.71 9.99 14.79
C THR A 346 -2.37 10.76 13.54
N TYR A 347 -1.17 10.55 13.01
CA TYR A 347 -0.64 11.19 11.82
C TYR A 347 -0.27 10.17 10.74
N GLN A 348 -0.17 10.63 9.50
CA GLN A 348 0.44 9.92 8.38
C GLN A 348 1.52 10.76 7.73
N SER A 349 2.57 10.12 7.25
CA SER A 349 3.56 10.75 6.38
C SER A 349 4.00 9.83 5.27
N ASN A 350 4.36 10.37 4.11
CA ASN A 350 5.17 9.62 3.15
C ASN A 350 6.54 9.27 3.74
N PHE A 351 7.27 8.38 3.08
CA PHE A 351 8.58 7.92 3.53
C PHE A 351 9.65 9.03 3.60
N GLN A 352 9.47 10.15 2.91
CA GLN A 352 10.41 11.28 2.91
C GLN A 352 10.13 12.29 4.03
N GLY A 353 9.02 12.14 4.78
CA GLY A 353 8.63 13.14 5.78
C GLY A 353 8.15 14.47 5.18
N THR A 354 7.93 14.56 3.87
CA THR A 354 7.61 15.83 3.19
C THR A 354 6.13 16.17 3.22
N GLN A 355 5.28 15.16 3.42
CA GLN A 355 3.84 15.32 3.49
C GLN A 355 3.38 14.69 4.80
N VAL A 356 2.84 15.50 5.71
CA VAL A 356 2.30 15.04 7.00
C VAL A 356 0.82 15.39 7.06
N LYS A 357 -0.02 14.41 7.40
CA LYS A 357 -1.47 14.59 7.55
C LYS A 357 -1.93 14.11 8.91
N LEU A 358 -2.67 14.98 9.61
CA LEU A 358 -3.41 14.59 10.81
C LEU A 358 -4.64 13.78 10.41
N LEU A 359 -4.77 12.59 10.97
CA LEU A 359 -5.94 11.72 10.80
C LEU A 359 -6.95 11.89 11.93
N GLU A 360 -6.46 11.89 13.16
CA GLU A 360 -7.28 11.82 14.35
C GLU A 360 -6.66 12.66 15.46
N LYS A 361 -7.47 13.53 16.07
CA LYS A 361 -7.08 14.26 17.28
C LYS A 361 -7.52 13.45 18.49
N GLY A 362 -6.57 13.15 19.36
CA GLY A 362 -6.89 12.77 20.73
C GLY A 362 -7.53 13.94 21.48
N VAL A 363 -8.22 13.66 22.58
CA VAL A 363 -8.83 14.69 23.44
C VAL A 363 -7.72 15.53 24.06
N TRP A 364 -7.45 16.72 23.52
CA TRP A 364 -6.47 17.66 24.06
C TRP A 364 -7.19 18.71 24.89
N SER A 365 -6.86 18.74 26.19
CA SER A 365 -7.15 19.89 27.05
C SER A 365 -5.84 20.64 27.26
N PRO A 366 -5.75 21.95 26.95
CA PRO A 366 -4.57 22.73 27.26
C PRO A 366 -4.27 22.65 28.76
N PRO A 367 -2.99 22.63 29.16
CA PRO A 367 -2.66 22.92 30.55
C PRO A 367 -3.18 24.34 30.90
N PRO A 368 -3.67 24.55 32.12
CA PRO A 368 -4.20 25.84 32.57
C PRO A 368 -3.16 26.97 32.53
#